data_AF-A0A1H9AWA3-F1
#
_entry.id   AF-A0A1H9AWA3-F1
#
_cell.length_a   1.000
_cell.length_b   1.000
_cell.length_c   1.000
_cell.angle_alpha   90.00
_cell.angle_beta   90.00
_cell.angle_gamma   90.00
#
_symmetry.space_group_name_H-M   'P 1'
#
loop_
_entity.id
_entity.type
_entity.pdbx_description
1 polymer ?
#
loop_
_entity_poly.entity_id
_entity_poly.type
_entity_poly.pdbx_seq_one_letter_code
_entity_poly.pdbx_strand_id
1 'polypeptide(L)'
;MVDVTGHLGMALLFAAPAWLVWGRRGALGFTAFAIATAMLPDTDLVLRHVLPVTHHGITHTVVFVVLASILAGTVAARYLTDWFNANRRIRSTEIASETVFVFATAGLTVGGVSHLFADLLSAPDIAAPLAPFWPLYSEPVIIDVIYYDSPIWNFGLLVVAIGLHLVLARDERSPLETRYRIGSRDVSDDSSPASGND
;
A
#
# COMPACT_ATOMS: atom_id res chain seq x y z
N MET A 1 16.83 -6.37 -10.14
CA MET A 1 15.43 -5.92 -10.18
C MET A 1 14.55 -7.09 -10.52
N VAL A 2 13.76 -7.54 -9.55
CA VAL A 2 12.68 -8.49 -9.80
C VAL A 2 11.83 -7.96 -10.97
N ASP A 3 11.28 -8.84 -11.80
CA ASP A 3 10.36 -8.37 -12.85
C ASP A 3 9.17 -7.61 -12.20
N VAL A 4 8.48 -6.79 -12.98
CA VAL A 4 7.28 -6.04 -12.56
C VAL A 4 6.33 -6.96 -11.80
N THR A 5 6.16 -8.20 -12.29
CA THR A 5 5.32 -9.22 -11.68
C THR A 5 5.66 -9.54 -10.22
N GLY A 6 6.94 -9.66 -9.86
CA GLY A 6 7.34 -9.92 -8.48
C GLY A 6 7.19 -8.70 -7.57
N HIS A 7 7.36 -7.48 -8.09
CA HIS A 7 7.05 -6.24 -7.37
C HIS A 7 5.55 -6.15 -7.04
N LEU A 8 4.68 -6.45 -8.01
CA LEU A 8 3.23 -6.48 -7.78
C LEU A 8 2.84 -7.57 -6.77
N GLY A 9 3.50 -8.72 -6.81
CA GLY A 9 3.34 -9.76 -5.80
C GLY A 9 3.74 -9.28 -4.40
N MET A 10 4.87 -8.57 -4.27
CA MET A 10 5.32 -8.05 -2.98
C MET A 10 4.36 -6.98 -2.44
N ALA A 11 3.86 -6.10 -3.31
CA ALA A 11 2.85 -5.11 -2.97
C ALA A 11 1.56 -5.76 -2.46
N LEU A 12 1.11 -6.86 -3.08
CA LEU A 12 -0.02 -7.64 -2.60
C LEU A 12 0.22 -8.19 -1.19
N LEU A 13 1.39 -8.80 -0.93
CA LEU A 13 1.71 -9.32 0.40
C LEU A 13 1.71 -8.22 1.47
N PHE A 14 2.34 -7.08 1.18
CA PHE A 14 2.41 -5.95 2.09
C PHE A 14 1.05 -5.26 2.29
N ALA A 15 0.13 -5.38 1.33
CA ALA A 15 -1.24 -4.87 1.46
C ALA A 15 -2.18 -5.79 2.27
N ALA A 16 -1.78 -7.03 2.59
CA ALA A 16 -2.63 -7.98 3.31
C ALA A 16 -3.17 -7.47 4.67
N PRO A 17 -2.42 -6.70 5.48
CA PRO A 17 -2.95 -6.14 6.73
C PRO A 17 -4.16 -5.19 6.54
N ALA A 18 -4.39 -4.66 5.33
CA ALA A 18 -5.52 -3.77 5.04
C ALA A 18 -6.89 -4.40 5.31
N TRP A 19 -7.00 -5.72 5.18
CA TRP A 19 -8.21 -6.50 5.48
C TRP A 19 -8.65 -6.35 6.93
N LEU A 20 -7.71 -6.15 7.85
CA LEU A 20 -7.99 -5.99 9.27
C LEU A 20 -8.49 -4.57 9.61
N VAL A 21 -8.28 -3.58 8.74
CA VAL A 21 -8.50 -2.15 9.04
C VAL A 21 -9.73 -1.59 8.35
N TRP A 22 -9.87 -1.79 7.04
CA TRP A 22 -10.83 -1.04 6.22
C TRP A 22 -12.06 -1.84 5.79
N GLY A 23 -12.19 -3.09 6.21
CA GLY A 23 -13.23 -4.02 5.77
C GLY A 23 -13.10 -4.39 4.30
N ARG A 24 -13.92 -5.33 3.82
CA ARG A 24 -13.75 -5.95 2.48
C ARG A 24 -13.58 -4.96 1.32
N ARG A 25 -14.47 -3.97 1.19
CA ARG A 25 -14.40 -3.01 0.06
C ARG A 25 -13.21 -2.06 0.19
N GLY A 26 -12.97 -1.54 1.39
CA GLY A 26 -11.85 -0.65 1.64
C GLY A 26 -10.51 -1.36 1.47
N ALA A 27 -10.39 -2.60 1.93
CA ALA A 27 -9.21 -3.44 1.76
C ALA A 27 -8.92 -3.75 0.29
N LEU A 28 -9.94 -4.08 -0.51
CA LEU A 28 -9.80 -4.27 -1.95
C LEU A 28 -9.34 -2.98 -2.64
N GLY A 29 -9.94 -1.84 -2.29
CA GLY A 29 -9.52 -0.54 -2.82
C GLY A 29 -8.09 -0.19 -2.43
N PHE A 30 -7.71 -0.45 -1.18
CA PHE A 30 -6.38 -0.18 -0.66
C PHE A 30 -5.35 -1.05 -1.35
N THR A 31 -5.65 -2.33 -1.51
CA THR A 31 -4.80 -3.30 -2.21
C THR A 31 -4.60 -2.87 -3.66
N ALA A 32 -5.67 -2.53 -4.38
CA ALA A 32 -5.56 -2.05 -5.75
C ALA A 32 -4.73 -0.76 -5.84
N PHE A 33 -4.90 0.14 -4.89
CA PHE A 33 -4.12 1.38 -4.82
C PHE A 33 -2.64 1.12 -4.54
N ALA A 34 -2.30 0.26 -3.58
CA ALA A 34 -0.92 -0.11 -3.26
C ALA A 34 -0.20 -0.79 -4.44
N ILE A 35 -0.90 -1.66 -5.19
CA ILE A 35 -0.37 -2.25 -6.44
C ILE A 35 -0.10 -1.16 -7.48
N ALA A 36 -1.06 -0.25 -7.68
CA ALA A 36 -0.95 0.81 -8.67
C ALA A 36 0.21 1.78 -8.37
N THR A 37 0.60 1.91 -7.10
CA THR A 37 1.68 2.79 -6.64
C THR A 37 3.00 2.08 -6.42
N ALA A 38 3.04 0.74 -6.47
CA ALA A 38 4.23 -0.04 -6.17
C ALA A 38 5.44 0.37 -7.02
N MET A 39 5.23 0.61 -8.32
CA MET A 39 6.29 0.97 -9.27
C MET A 39 6.66 2.46 -9.27
N LEU A 40 6.15 3.26 -8.32
CA LEU A 40 6.48 4.69 -8.28
C LEU A 40 7.97 5.00 -8.05
N PRO A 41 8.74 4.26 -7.22
CA PRO A 41 10.18 4.48 -7.10
C PRO A 41 10.90 4.44 -8.45
N ASP A 42 10.54 3.48 -9.32
CA ASP A 42 11.09 3.29 -10.67
C ASP A 42 10.72 4.37 -11.68
N THR A 43 9.88 5.34 -11.31
CA THR A 43 9.67 6.52 -12.18
C THR A 43 10.98 7.29 -12.40
N ASP A 44 12.00 7.09 -11.54
CA ASP A 44 13.35 7.59 -11.75
C ASP A 44 14.02 7.09 -13.04
N LEU A 45 13.67 5.90 -13.55
CA LEU A 45 14.18 5.37 -14.81
C LEU A 45 13.77 6.25 -15.99
N VAL A 46 12.60 6.88 -15.90
CA VAL A 46 12.12 7.85 -16.88
C VAL A 46 12.68 9.23 -16.56
N LEU A 47 12.58 9.67 -15.30
CA LEU A 47 12.98 11.03 -14.89
C LEU A 47 14.47 11.30 -15.08
N ARG A 48 15.35 10.30 -14.97
CA ARG A 48 16.80 10.45 -15.19
C ARG A 48 17.16 10.95 -16.59
N HIS A 49 16.25 10.85 -17.57
CA HIS A 49 16.45 11.41 -18.91
C HIS A 49 16.30 12.94 -18.95
N VAL A 50 15.69 13.55 -17.93
CA VAL A 50 15.38 14.99 -17.89
C VAL A 50 15.82 15.70 -16.60
N LEU A 51 16.05 14.94 -15.53
CA LEU A 51 16.47 15.43 -14.21
C LEU A 51 17.72 14.66 -13.74
N PRO A 52 18.57 15.25 -12.88
CA PRO A 52 19.77 14.60 -12.34
C PRO A 52 19.41 13.60 -11.22
N VAL A 53 18.58 12.60 -11.54
CA VAL A 53 18.15 11.52 -10.63
C VAL A 53 18.89 10.24 -11.01
N THR A 54 19.36 9.50 -10.01
CA THR A 54 19.99 8.20 -10.20
C THR A 54 19.01 7.10 -9.79
N HIS A 55 18.89 6.06 -10.61
CA HIS A 55 18.12 4.87 -10.25
C HIS A 55 18.77 4.17 -9.05
N HIS A 56 17.96 3.68 -8.10
CA HIS A 56 18.41 3.27 -6.75
C HIS A 56 19.00 4.42 -5.90
N GLY A 57 18.72 5.67 -6.28
CA GLY A 57 19.08 6.87 -5.51
C GLY A 57 17.99 7.27 -4.51
N ILE A 58 17.72 8.57 -4.39
CA ILE A 58 16.82 9.17 -3.39
C ILE A 58 15.41 8.54 -3.43
N THR A 59 14.89 8.25 -4.62
CA THR A 59 13.57 7.62 -4.86
C THR A 59 13.42 6.24 -4.23
N HIS A 60 14.54 5.53 -4.01
CA HIS A 60 14.61 4.20 -3.42
C HIS A 60 15.03 4.24 -1.94
N THR A 61 14.68 5.32 -1.23
CA THR A 61 14.91 5.47 0.21
C THR A 61 13.60 5.45 0.98
N VAL A 62 13.60 4.83 2.16
CA VAL A 62 12.43 4.77 3.03
C VAL A 62 11.99 6.19 3.42
N VAL A 63 12.95 7.08 3.69
CA VAL A 63 12.68 8.47 4.03
C VAL A 63 11.94 9.18 2.90
N PHE A 64 12.41 9.07 1.66
CA PHE A 64 11.74 9.68 0.52
C PHE A 64 10.33 9.13 0.32
N VAL A 65 10.18 7.79 0.30
CA VAL A 65 8.87 7.14 0.12
C VAL A 65 7.87 7.62 1.16
N VAL A 66 8.25 7.64 2.44
CA VAL A 66 7.37 8.08 3.54
C VAL A 66 7.01 9.56 3.40
N LEU A 67 7.98 10.45 3.17
CA LEU A 67 7.72 11.89 3.05
C LEU A 67 6.86 12.21 1.82
N ALA A 68 7.15 11.61 0.67
CA ALA A 68 6.36 11.76 -0.54
C ALA A 68 4.92 11.24 -0.33
N SER A 69 4.77 10.12 0.38
CA SER A 69 3.45 9.55 0.72
C SER A 69 2.64 10.47 1.62
N ILE A 70 3.25 11.06 2.66
CA ILE A 70 2.58 12.01 3.55
C ILE A 70 2.15 13.26 2.79
N LEU A 71 3.03 13.79 1.92
CA LEU A 71 2.71 14.96 1.10
C LEU A 71 1.54 14.66 0.15
N ALA A 72 1.61 13.57 -0.59
CA ALA A 72 0.56 13.14 -1.49
C ALA A 72 -0.75 12.84 -0.76
N GLY A 73 -0.70 12.20 0.40
CA GLY A 73 -1.87 11.96 1.24
C GLY A 73 -2.50 13.25 1.77
N THR A 74 -1.68 14.24 2.13
CA THR A 74 -2.15 15.58 2.54
C THR A 74 -2.90 16.26 1.40
N VAL A 75 -2.32 16.23 0.19
CA VAL A 75 -2.96 16.77 -1.03
C VAL A 75 -4.25 16.02 -1.33
N ALA A 76 -4.24 14.68 -1.29
CA ALA A 76 -5.43 13.86 -1.51
C ALA A 76 -6.55 14.19 -0.52
N ALA A 77 -6.24 14.27 0.77
CA ALA A 77 -7.23 14.62 1.79
C ALA A 77 -7.80 16.03 1.59
N ARG A 78 -6.97 17.00 1.17
CA ARG A 78 -7.39 18.38 0.96
C ARG A 78 -8.30 18.56 -0.25
N TYR A 79 -8.06 17.83 -1.34
CA TYR A 79 -8.71 18.09 -2.64
C TYR A 79 -9.67 16.98 -3.09
N LEU A 80 -9.50 15.74 -2.62
CA LEU A 80 -10.32 14.61 -3.08
C LEU A 80 -11.46 14.25 -2.13
N THR A 81 -11.39 14.63 -0.84
CA THR A 81 -12.43 14.29 0.15
C THR A 81 -13.80 14.81 -0.27
N ASP A 82 -13.93 16.12 -0.51
CA ASP A 82 -15.19 16.74 -0.91
C ASP A 82 -15.68 16.18 -2.25
N TRP A 83 -14.75 15.89 -3.17
CA TRP A 83 -15.06 15.27 -4.45
C TRP A 83 -15.62 13.85 -4.29
N PHE A 84 -15.03 13.01 -3.44
CA PHE A 84 -15.52 11.65 -3.18
C PHE A 84 -16.93 11.67 -2.57
N ASN A 85 -17.16 12.58 -1.62
CA ASN A 85 -18.45 12.75 -0.96
C ASN A 85 -19.53 13.29 -1.91
N ALA A 86 -19.24 14.36 -2.66
CA ALA A 86 -20.17 14.95 -3.63
C ALA A 86 -20.58 13.96 -4.73
N ASN A 87 -19.66 13.10 -5.17
CA ASN A 87 -19.92 12.12 -6.23
C ASN A 87 -20.37 10.76 -5.72
N ARG A 88 -20.58 10.59 -4.40
CA ARG A 88 -20.95 9.32 -3.74
C ARG A 88 -20.12 8.13 -4.21
N ARG A 89 -18.82 8.34 -4.43
CA ARG A 89 -17.90 7.29 -4.93
C ARG A 89 -17.69 6.19 -3.92
N ILE A 90 -17.90 6.48 -2.64
CA ILE A 90 -17.85 5.54 -1.53
C ILE A 90 -19.27 5.33 -1.04
N ARG A 91 -19.82 4.13 -1.28
CA ARG A 91 -21.25 3.84 -1.10
C ARG A 91 -21.73 3.81 0.37
N SER A 92 -20.85 3.90 1.36
CA SER A 92 -21.21 3.54 2.74
C SER A 92 -21.52 4.69 3.69
N THR A 93 -21.03 5.90 3.45
CA THR A 93 -21.23 7.12 4.26
C THR A 93 -20.32 8.21 3.69
N GLU A 94 -20.46 9.45 4.15
CA GLU A 94 -19.41 10.44 3.94
C GLU A 94 -18.06 9.92 4.49
N ILE A 95 -16.99 10.10 3.72
CA ILE A 95 -15.63 9.80 4.14
C ILE A 95 -15.02 11.02 4.81
N ALA A 96 -14.42 10.82 5.98
CA ALA A 96 -13.66 11.87 6.65
C ALA A 96 -12.33 12.12 5.93
N SER A 97 -11.86 13.37 5.92
CA SER A 97 -10.57 13.76 5.34
C SER A 97 -9.40 13.00 5.97
N GLU A 98 -9.47 12.72 7.27
CA GLU A 98 -8.50 11.89 7.97
C GLU A 98 -8.42 10.47 7.40
N THR A 99 -9.56 9.89 7.02
CA THR A 99 -9.56 8.55 6.39
C THR A 99 -8.91 8.60 5.00
N VAL A 100 -9.19 9.63 4.21
CA VAL A 100 -8.54 9.81 2.89
C VAL A 100 -7.03 10.01 3.05
N PHE A 101 -6.61 10.83 4.02
CA PHE A 101 -5.20 11.06 4.35
C PHE A 101 -4.49 9.75 4.70
N VAL A 102 -5.03 9.00 5.67
CA VAL A 102 -4.42 7.75 6.14
C VAL A 102 -4.41 6.72 5.03
N PHE A 103 -5.51 6.56 4.29
CA PHE A 103 -5.61 5.60 3.20
C PHE A 103 -4.58 5.86 2.10
N ALA A 104 -4.47 7.12 1.63
CA ALA A 104 -3.55 7.49 0.57
C ALA A 104 -2.08 7.44 1.03
N THR A 105 -1.79 7.96 2.23
CA THR A 105 -0.43 7.91 2.82
C THR A 105 0.02 6.48 3.03
N ALA A 106 -0.81 5.66 3.68
CA ALA A 106 -0.48 4.26 3.95
C ALA A 106 -0.37 3.45 2.67
N GLY A 107 -1.24 3.66 1.68
CA GLY A 107 -1.20 2.93 0.42
C GLY A 107 0.05 3.23 -0.41
N LEU A 108 0.45 4.51 -0.49
CA LEU A 108 1.70 4.92 -1.14
C LEU A 108 2.92 4.39 -0.38
N THR A 109 2.90 4.46 0.95
CA THR A 109 4.00 3.95 1.77
C THR A 109 4.13 2.44 1.63
N VAL A 110 3.03 1.70 1.70
CA VAL A 110 2.98 0.24 1.52
C VAL A 110 3.47 -0.16 0.14
N GLY A 111 2.96 0.49 -0.92
CA GLY A 111 3.42 0.26 -2.29
C GLY A 111 4.92 0.51 -2.44
N GLY A 112 5.39 1.70 -2.09
CA GLY A 112 6.80 2.06 -2.21
C GLY A 112 7.72 1.20 -1.35
N VAL A 113 7.41 0.95 -0.08
CA VAL A 113 8.24 0.11 0.80
C VAL A 113 8.28 -1.34 0.31
N SER A 114 7.16 -1.86 -0.21
CA SER A 114 7.15 -3.22 -0.80
C SER A 114 8.09 -3.31 -2.01
N HIS A 115 8.22 -2.24 -2.79
CA HIS A 115 9.13 -2.15 -3.93
C HIS A 115 10.58 -2.19 -3.46
N LEU A 116 10.95 -1.29 -2.54
CA LEU A 116 12.30 -1.26 -1.95
C LEU A 116 12.68 -2.61 -1.33
N PHE A 117 11.71 -3.30 -0.70
CA PHE A 117 11.93 -4.61 -0.12
C PHE A 117 12.17 -5.69 -1.19
N ALA A 118 11.41 -5.68 -2.29
CA ALA A 118 11.64 -6.58 -3.42
C ALA A 118 13.03 -6.36 -4.04
N ASP A 119 13.44 -5.10 -4.21
CA ASP A 119 14.77 -4.77 -4.72
C ASP A 119 15.88 -5.26 -3.78
N LEU A 120 15.73 -5.04 -2.47
CA LEU A 120 16.69 -5.49 -1.47
C LEU A 120 16.91 -7.00 -1.51
N LEU A 121 15.83 -7.78 -1.69
CA LEU A 121 15.89 -9.25 -1.76
C LEU A 121 16.60 -9.76 -3.03
N SER A 122 16.63 -8.95 -4.10
CA SER A 122 17.13 -9.32 -5.42
C SER A 122 18.52 -8.78 -5.77
N ALA A 123 19.17 -8.10 -4.83
CA ALA A 123 20.52 -7.58 -4.97
C ALA A 123 21.55 -8.60 -4.45
N PRO A 124 22.67 -8.88 -5.15
CA PRO A 124 23.36 -7.98 -6.09
C PRO A 124 23.47 -8.50 -7.53
N ASP A 125 22.71 -9.53 -7.92
CA ASP A 125 22.99 -10.28 -9.17
C ASP A 125 23.16 -9.39 -10.42
N ILE A 126 22.38 -8.32 -10.58
CA ILE A 126 22.41 -7.48 -11.81
C ILE A 126 22.14 -5.98 -11.58
N ALA A 127 21.96 -5.52 -10.34
CA ALA A 127 21.59 -4.12 -10.07
C ALA A 127 22.47 -3.49 -8.99
N ALA A 128 22.62 -2.15 -9.07
CA ALA A 128 23.42 -1.40 -8.11
C ALA A 128 22.88 -1.62 -6.68
N PRO A 129 23.74 -1.85 -5.68
CA PRO A 129 23.32 -1.99 -4.29
C PRO A 129 22.46 -0.80 -3.81
N LEU A 130 21.35 -1.08 -3.11
CA LEU A 130 20.46 -0.03 -2.58
C LEU A 130 20.96 0.49 -1.24
N ALA A 131 20.84 1.79 -1.01
CA ALA A 131 21.04 2.44 0.30
C ALA A 131 19.69 2.92 0.88
N PRO A 132 18.80 2.00 1.31
CA PRO A 132 17.41 2.31 1.63
C PRO A 132 17.24 3.29 2.80
N PHE A 133 18.27 3.40 3.65
CA PHE A 133 18.25 4.20 4.87
C PHE A 133 18.94 5.56 4.71
N TRP A 134 19.37 5.93 3.50
CA TRP A 134 19.87 7.27 3.24
C TRP A 134 18.76 8.31 3.53
N PRO A 135 19.06 9.48 4.12
CA PRO A 135 20.38 10.03 4.46
C PRO A 135 20.90 9.65 5.85
N LEU A 136 20.19 8.81 6.61
CA LEU A 136 20.59 8.43 7.97
C LEU A 136 21.74 7.41 7.96
N TYR A 137 21.76 6.53 6.96
CA TYR A 137 22.80 5.53 6.74
C TYR A 137 23.07 5.40 5.25
N SER A 138 24.31 5.67 4.84
CA SER A 138 24.69 5.82 3.44
C SER A 138 25.26 4.54 2.81
N GLU A 139 25.57 3.52 3.61
CA GLU A 139 26.12 2.29 3.06
C GLU A 139 25.00 1.43 2.44
N PRO A 140 25.32 0.68 1.37
CA PRO A 140 24.36 -0.21 0.78
C PRO A 140 23.97 -1.37 1.70
N VAL A 141 22.70 -1.78 1.62
CA VAL A 141 22.16 -2.97 2.26
C VAL A 141 21.92 -4.00 1.18
N ILE A 142 22.45 -5.21 1.35
CA ILE A 142 22.36 -6.30 0.38
C ILE A 142 21.75 -7.51 1.08
N ILE A 143 20.66 -8.02 0.53
CA ILE A 143 19.98 -9.23 1.02
C ILE A 143 19.76 -10.15 -0.19
N ASP A 144 20.70 -11.03 -0.47
CA ASP A 144 20.66 -11.86 -1.68
C ASP A 144 19.87 -13.17 -1.43
N VAL A 145 18.56 -13.14 -1.66
CA VAL A 145 17.66 -14.27 -1.36
C VAL A 145 16.88 -14.72 -2.60
N ILE A 146 16.42 -13.78 -3.44
CA ILE A 146 15.62 -14.11 -4.63
C ILE A 146 16.43 -13.90 -5.89
N TYR A 147 16.54 -14.96 -6.68
CA TYR A 147 17.29 -14.94 -7.92
C TYR A 147 16.59 -14.09 -8.98
N TYR A 148 17.36 -13.28 -9.70
CA TYR A 148 16.85 -12.41 -10.77
C TYR A 148 16.10 -13.19 -11.85
N ASP A 149 14.98 -12.64 -12.32
CA ASP A 149 14.13 -13.18 -13.41
C ASP A 149 13.72 -14.66 -13.23
N SER A 150 13.69 -15.14 -11.98
CA SER A 150 13.19 -16.48 -11.69
C SER A 150 11.67 -16.50 -11.84
N PRO A 151 11.11 -17.35 -12.74
CA PRO A 151 9.66 -17.46 -12.89
C PRO A 151 8.97 -17.89 -11.59
N ILE A 152 9.69 -18.64 -10.73
CA ILE A 152 9.18 -19.09 -9.44
C ILE A 152 9.02 -17.90 -8.49
N TRP A 153 10.02 -17.01 -8.39
CA TRP A 153 9.92 -15.83 -7.51
C TRP A 153 8.93 -14.80 -8.07
N ASN A 154 8.88 -14.62 -9.38
CA ASN A 154 7.97 -13.68 -10.02
C ASN A 154 6.51 -14.16 -9.95
N PHE A 155 6.20 -15.33 -10.53
CA PHE A 155 4.83 -15.82 -10.62
C PHE A 155 4.39 -16.58 -9.38
N GLY A 156 5.28 -17.33 -8.73
CA GLY A 156 4.95 -18.06 -7.51
C GLY A 156 4.57 -17.11 -6.37
N LEU A 157 5.34 -16.04 -6.16
CA LEU A 157 5.00 -15.02 -5.16
C LEU A 157 3.68 -14.34 -5.49
N LEU A 158 3.45 -13.97 -6.76
CA LEU A 158 2.19 -13.39 -7.21
C LEU A 158 0.99 -14.31 -6.94
N VAL A 159 1.10 -15.60 -7.28
CA VAL A 159 0.05 -16.60 -7.07
C VAL A 159 -0.24 -16.77 -5.57
N VAL A 160 0.80 -16.87 -4.74
CA VAL A 160 0.64 -16.99 -3.27
C VAL A 160 -0.04 -15.75 -2.71
N ALA A 161 0.36 -14.55 -3.15
CA ALA A 161 -0.21 -13.30 -2.68
C ALA A 161 -1.69 -13.18 -3.09
N ILE A 162 -2.05 -13.50 -4.34
CA ILE A 162 -3.44 -13.55 -4.79
C ILE A 162 -4.23 -14.57 -3.95
N GLY A 163 -3.69 -15.77 -3.73
CA GLY A 163 -4.31 -16.80 -2.91
C GLY A 163 -4.62 -16.31 -1.49
N LEU A 164 -3.68 -15.59 -0.87
CA LEU A 164 -3.87 -14.96 0.45
C LEU A 164 -5.05 -13.98 0.43
N HIS A 165 -5.10 -13.06 -0.55
CA HIS A 165 -6.21 -12.12 -0.69
C HIS A 165 -7.56 -12.81 -0.93
N LEU A 166 -7.58 -13.93 -1.66
CA LEU A 166 -8.80 -14.73 -1.85
C LEU A 166 -9.28 -15.40 -0.55
N VAL A 167 -8.34 -15.88 0.29
CA VAL A 167 -8.66 -16.43 1.61
C VAL A 167 -9.20 -15.33 2.53
N LEU A 168 -8.51 -14.19 2.61
CA LEU A 168 -8.95 -13.03 3.41
C LEU A 168 -10.30 -12.49 2.95
N ALA A 169 -10.57 -12.51 1.64
CA ALA A 169 -11.86 -12.08 1.08
C ALA A 169 -13.04 -12.99 1.45
N ARG A 170 -12.77 -14.24 1.85
CA ARG A 170 -13.76 -15.22 2.30
C ARG A 170 -13.93 -15.24 3.82
N ASP A 171 -12.97 -14.71 4.57
CA ASP A 171 -13.04 -14.68 6.03
C ASP A 171 -13.89 -13.49 6.51
N GLU A 172 -15.07 -13.78 7.07
CA GLU A 172 -16.02 -12.77 7.54
C GLU A 172 -15.57 -12.06 8.84
N ARG A 173 -14.49 -12.53 9.48
CA ARG A 173 -13.97 -11.96 10.74
C ARG A 173 -13.15 -10.67 10.57
N SER A 174 -13.00 -10.20 9.34
CA SER A 174 -12.16 -9.04 8.97
C SER A 174 -13.05 -7.86 8.56
N PRO A 175 -13.43 -6.97 9.50
CA PRO A 175 -12.43 -6.05 10.06
C PRO A 175 -12.54 -5.77 11.57
N LEU A 176 -11.45 -5.26 12.16
CA LEU A 176 -11.47 -4.66 13.50
C LEU A 176 -12.34 -3.41 13.51
N GLU A 177 -12.98 -3.13 14.65
CA GLU A 177 -13.66 -1.85 14.84
C GLU A 177 -12.63 -0.73 14.99
N THR A 178 -12.45 0.06 13.94
CA THR A 178 -11.56 1.22 13.93
C THR A 178 -12.29 2.45 13.42
N ARG A 179 -11.84 3.65 13.82
CA ARG A 179 -12.39 4.93 13.32
C ARG A 179 -12.19 5.15 11.81
N TYR A 180 -11.33 4.34 11.18
CA TYR A 180 -11.01 4.43 9.76
C TYR A 180 -11.81 3.43 8.91
N ARG A 181 -12.70 2.62 9.51
CA ARG A 181 -13.49 1.61 8.81
C ARG A 181 -14.33 2.26 7.70
N ILE A 182 -14.28 1.68 6.50
CA ILE A 182 -15.05 2.13 5.34
C ILE A 182 -16.22 1.14 5.13
N GLY A 183 -17.41 1.48 5.63
CA GLY A 183 -18.58 0.59 5.59
C GLY A 183 -19.61 0.92 6.68
N SER A 184 -20.86 0.49 6.52
CA SER A 184 -21.86 0.64 7.60
C SER A 184 -21.48 -0.17 8.83
N ARG A 185 -21.73 0.39 10.02
CA ARG A 185 -21.98 -0.38 11.24
C ARG A 185 -23.36 -1.02 11.06
N ASP A 186 -23.48 -2.33 11.22
CA ASP A 186 -24.81 -2.93 11.26
C ASP A 186 -25.51 -2.37 12.51
N VAL A 187 -26.63 -1.68 12.29
CA VAL A 187 -27.42 -0.96 13.32
C VAL A 187 -28.22 -1.93 14.21
N SER A 188 -27.91 -3.22 14.18
CA SER A 188 -28.71 -4.24 14.85
C SER A 188 -28.46 -4.40 16.36
N ASP A 189 -27.41 -3.79 16.93
CA ASP A 189 -27.01 -4.05 18.33
C ASP A 189 -27.46 -3.00 19.37
N ASP A 190 -28.18 -1.94 18.96
CA ASP A 190 -28.60 -0.87 19.88
C ASP A 190 -30.12 -0.81 20.14
N SER A 191 -30.84 -1.91 19.87
CA SER A 191 -32.25 -2.03 20.25
C SER A 191 -32.41 -2.61 21.66
N SER A 192 -31.88 -1.91 22.66
CA SER A 192 -32.38 -2.08 24.03
C SER A 192 -33.77 -1.44 24.12
N PRO A 193 -34.84 -2.19 24.46
CA PRO A 193 -36.16 -1.60 24.60
C PRO A 193 -36.14 -0.68 25.82
N ALA A 194 -36.56 0.57 25.62
CA ALA A 194 -36.94 1.44 26.71
C ALA A 194 -38.09 0.77 27.49
N SER A 195 -37.77 0.10 28.59
CA SER A 195 -38.77 -0.25 29.59
C SER A 195 -39.14 1.03 30.34
N GLY A 196 -40.12 1.75 29.79
CA GLY A 196 -40.99 2.57 30.63
C GLY A 196 -41.72 1.65 31.60
N ASN A 197 -41.69 2.00 32.87
CA ASN A 197 -42.73 1.61 33.82
C ASN A 197 -43.03 2.84 34.67
N ASP A 198 -44.31 3.18 34.64
CA ASP A 198 -45.03 4.11 35.49
C ASP A 198 -44.94 3.74 36.98
#